data_AF-A0A936RLK9-F1
#
_entry.id   AF-A0A936RLK9-F1
#
_cell.length_a   1.000
_cell.length_b   1.000
_cell.length_c   1.000
_cell.angle_alpha   90.00
_cell.angle_beta   90.00
_cell.angle_gamma   90.00
#
_symmetry.space_group_name_H-M   'P 1'
#
loop_
_entity.id
_entity.type
_entity.pdbx_description
1 polymer ?
#
loop_
_entity_poly.entity_id
_entity_poly.type
_entity_poly.pdbx_seq_one_letter_code
_entity_poly.pdbx_strand_id
1 'polypeptide(L)'
;MTKPLDFFRAFDLNDEFKSNLALNPLQNFFTTLRFRSPDHNSRADAYFGDMRRFLQLDKDIPFKKGYSRLVHPGSKAFESEPNVVLVICESFSMYKSSMSGNPLNSTPYFNRMCNEGIFFERCFTPSFGTARGVFATITGIPDVQLSKFSTRNEESVNQRTIINDFDSYEKYYFIGGRSQFNNFKGLISNINKVHLFEEGKYKAPV
;
A
#
# COMPACT_ATOMS: atom_id res chain seq x y z
N MET A 1 -12.53 19.86 -20.23
CA MET A 1 -11.09 19.50 -20.28
C MET A 1 -10.99 18.00 -20.44
N THR A 2 -10.78 17.54 -21.67
CA THR A 2 -10.57 16.12 -22.02
C THR A 2 -9.29 15.63 -21.36
N LYS A 3 -9.37 14.68 -20.42
CA LYS A 3 -8.19 13.93 -19.98
C LYS A 3 -7.81 12.95 -21.10
N PRO A 4 -6.52 12.78 -21.43
CA PRO A 4 -6.09 11.87 -22.49
C PRO A 4 -6.22 10.41 -22.05
N LEU A 5 -6.35 9.49 -23.02
CA LEU A 5 -6.26 8.04 -22.81
C LEU A 5 -4.93 7.70 -22.13
N ASP A 6 -4.97 6.90 -21.06
CA ASP A 6 -3.76 6.35 -20.45
C ASP A 6 -3.90 4.85 -20.17
N PHE A 7 -3.48 4.09 -21.19
CA PHE A 7 -2.85 2.77 -21.14
C PHE A 7 -1.57 2.96 -21.96
N PHE A 8 -0.50 3.52 -21.40
CA PHE A 8 0.79 3.73 -22.10
C PHE A 8 1.16 2.59 -23.08
N ARG A 9 0.83 2.77 -24.37
CA ARG A 9 1.13 1.89 -25.53
C ARG A 9 0.08 0.82 -25.87
N ALA A 10 -1.13 1.21 -26.25
CA ALA A 10 -2.02 0.28 -26.96
C ALA A 10 -1.34 -0.34 -28.21
N PHE A 11 -0.33 0.32 -28.79
CA PHE A 11 0.55 -0.26 -29.82
C PHE A 11 1.98 0.27 -29.69
N ASP A 12 2.92 -0.57 -29.28
CA ASP A 12 4.37 -0.38 -29.50
C ASP A 12 4.89 -1.35 -30.59
N LEU A 13 3.98 -2.12 -31.17
CA LEU A 13 4.26 -3.10 -32.19
C LEU A 13 4.00 -2.41 -33.54
N ASN A 14 5.04 -2.07 -34.28
CA ASN A 14 4.98 -1.55 -35.67
C ASN A 14 4.41 -2.57 -36.68
N ASP A 15 3.53 -3.48 -36.23
CA ASP A 15 3.04 -4.63 -36.96
C ASP A 15 1.55 -4.84 -36.65
N GLU A 16 0.72 -4.72 -37.68
CA GLU A 16 -0.74 -4.83 -37.63
C GLU A 16 -1.20 -6.21 -37.15
N PHE A 17 -0.46 -7.28 -37.44
CA PHE A 17 -0.79 -8.62 -37.00
C PHE A 17 -0.58 -8.79 -35.48
N LYS A 18 0.54 -8.30 -34.96
CA LYS A 18 0.85 -8.38 -33.52
C LYS A 18 -0.08 -7.49 -32.71
N SER A 19 -0.46 -6.36 -33.29
CA SER A 19 -1.47 -5.43 -32.80
C SER A 19 -2.86 -6.08 -32.70
N ASN A 20 -3.31 -6.74 -33.77
CA ASN A 20 -4.59 -7.46 -33.79
C ASN A 20 -4.59 -8.72 -32.90
N LEU A 21 -3.45 -9.38 -32.74
CA LEU A 21 -3.28 -10.50 -31.79
C LEU A 21 -3.41 -10.04 -30.34
N ALA A 22 -2.84 -8.88 -29.99
CA ALA A 22 -3.01 -8.26 -28.67
C ALA A 22 -4.47 -7.82 -28.43
N LEU A 23 -5.20 -7.48 -29.49
CA LEU A 23 -6.62 -7.14 -29.45
C LEU A 23 -7.57 -8.35 -29.54
N ASN A 24 -7.08 -9.59 -29.40
CA ASN A 24 -7.89 -10.81 -29.53
C ASN A 24 -9.24 -10.67 -28.78
N PRO A 25 -10.36 -10.57 -29.50
CA PRO A 25 -11.66 -10.24 -28.90
C PRO A 25 -12.12 -11.28 -27.89
N LEU A 26 -11.79 -12.55 -28.08
CA LEU A 26 -12.11 -13.62 -27.13
C LEU A 26 -11.25 -13.49 -25.87
N GLN A 27 -9.94 -13.25 -26.02
CA GLN A 27 -9.06 -13.00 -24.87
C GLN A 27 -9.52 -11.77 -24.09
N ASN A 28 -9.86 -10.68 -24.77
CA ASN A 28 -10.37 -9.46 -24.17
C ASN A 28 -11.73 -9.69 -23.52
N PHE A 29 -12.64 -10.45 -24.14
CA PHE A 29 -13.93 -10.81 -23.56
C PHE A 29 -13.78 -11.65 -22.29
N PHE A 30 -12.98 -12.71 -22.31
CA PHE A 30 -12.72 -13.54 -21.12
C PHE A 30 -11.97 -12.78 -20.03
N THR A 31 -11.05 -11.89 -20.40
CA THR A 31 -10.35 -11.01 -19.45
C THR A 31 -11.31 -9.99 -18.84
N THR A 32 -12.24 -9.43 -19.63
CA THR A 32 -13.26 -8.48 -19.15
C THR A 32 -14.31 -9.16 -18.29
N LEU A 33 -14.66 -10.42 -18.57
CA LEU A 33 -15.50 -11.24 -17.69
C LEU A 33 -14.85 -11.52 -16.31
N ARG A 34 -13.53 -11.43 -16.19
CA ARG A 34 -12.82 -11.46 -14.89
C ARG A 34 -12.87 -10.12 -14.17
N PHE A 35 -13.15 -9.02 -14.88
CA PHE A 35 -13.33 -7.69 -14.30
C PHE A 35 -14.77 -7.43 -13.85
N ARG A 36 -15.51 -8.46 -13.41
CA ARG A 36 -16.82 -8.31 -12.75
C ARG A 36 -16.73 -7.27 -11.64
N SER A 37 -17.76 -6.44 -11.54
CA SER A 37 -17.90 -5.46 -10.47
C SER A 37 -17.69 -6.15 -9.11
N PRO A 38 -16.97 -5.51 -8.18
CA PRO A 38 -16.80 -6.08 -6.85
C PRO A 38 -18.17 -6.40 -6.25
N ASP A 39 -18.32 -7.59 -5.67
CA ASP A 39 -19.52 -7.92 -4.92
C ASP A 39 -19.55 -7.07 -3.64
N HIS A 40 -20.58 -6.24 -3.51
CA HIS A 40 -20.75 -5.33 -2.38
C HIS A 40 -21.40 -6.03 -1.18
N ASN A 41 -21.78 -7.30 -1.31
CA ASN A 41 -22.47 -8.05 -0.28
C ASN A 41 -21.51 -8.50 0.82
N SER A 42 -20.89 -7.53 1.48
CA SER A 42 -20.14 -7.76 2.71
C SER A 42 -21.16 -8.07 3.80
N ARG A 43 -21.08 -9.25 4.40
CA ARG A 43 -21.84 -9.59 5.63
C ARG A 43 -21.29 -8.84 6.85
N ALA A 44 -20.75 -7.64 6.66
CA ALA A 44 -20.00 -6.87 7.64
C ALA A 44 -20.85 -6.55 8.86
N ASP A 45 -22.14 -6.23 8.67
CA ASP A 45 -23.07 -5.97 9.77
C ASP A 45 -23.31 -7.21 10.63
N ALA A 46 -23.47 -8.38 9.99
CA ALA A 46 -23.69 -9.64 10.68
C ALA A 46 -22.48 -10.05 11.52
N TYR A 47 -21.26 -9.77 11.04
CA TYR A 47 -20.01 -10.08 11.74
C TYR A 47 -19.45 -8.93 12.56
N PHE A 48 -20.17 -7.80 12.67
CA PHE A 48 -19.69 -6.61 13.38
C PHE A 48 -19.33 -6.94 14.84
N GLY A 49 -20.16 -7.73 15.52
CA GLY A 49 -19.92 -8.14 16.91
C GLY A 49 -18.65 -8.99 17.08
N ASP A 50 -18.39 -9.92 16.17
CA ASP A 50 -17.19 -10.76 16.21
C ASP A 50 -15.93 -9.95 15.91
N MET A 51 -15.99 -9.08 14.90
CA MET A 51 -14.91 -8.16 14.55
C MET A 51 -14.58 -7.22 15.70
N ARG A 52 -15.60 -6.68 16.37
CA ARG A 52 -15.44 -5.80 17.53
C ARG A 52 -14.71 -6.50 18.67
N ARG A 53 -15.09 -7.74 18.97
CA ARG A 53 -14.45 -8.58 20.00
C ARG A 53 -13.02 -8.91 19.63
N PHE A 54 -12.79 -9.35 18.39
CA PHE A 54 -11.46 -9.67 17.88
C PHE A 54 -10.52 -8.47 17.96
N LEU A 55 -11.00 -7.29 17.56
CA LEU A 55 -10.24 -6.05 17.63
C LEU A 55 -10.13 -5.51 19.06
N GLN A 56 -10.88 -6.04 20.04
CA GLN A 56 -10.92 -5.56 21.43
C GLN A 56 -11.50 -4.13 21.56
N LEU A 57 -12.53 -3.82 20.77
CA LEU A 57 -13.25 -2.53 20.79
C LEU A 57 -14.41 -2.51 21.82
N ASP A 58 -14.54 -3.56 22.63
CA ASP A 58 -15.66 -3.73 23.57
C ASP A 58 -15.59 -2.78 24.77
N LYS A 59 -14.39 -2.33 25.16
CA LYS A 59 -14.16 -1.58 26.40
C LYS A 59 -14.40 -0.07 26.30
N ASP A 60 -14.18 0.51 25.12
CA ASP A 60 -14.00 1.98 25.02
C ASP A 60 -15.11 2.71 24.24
N ILE A 61 -16.07 2.01 23.61
CA ILE A 61 -16.92 2.62 22.56
C ILE A 61 -18.39 2.18 22.66
N PRO A 62 -19.36 3.10 22.73
CA PRO A 62 -20.77 2.76 22.59
C PRO A 62 -21.06 2.14 21.21
N PHE A 63 -21.98 1.17 21.14
CA PHE A 63 -22.34 0.39 19.94
C PHE A 63 -22.60 1.22 18.66
N LYS A 64 -22.88 2.52 18.80
CA LYS A 64 -23.19 3.47 17.71
C LYS A 64 -22.01 4.19 17.06
N LYS A 65 -20.75 4.00 17.48
CA LYS A 65 -19.59 4.77 16.98
C LYS A 65 -18.62 4.02 16.02
N GLY A 66 -19.09 2.98 15.35
CA GLY A 66 -18.34 2.28 14.30
C GLY A 66 -17.06 1.59 14.81
N TYR A 67 -16.07 1.41 13.91
CA TYR A 67 -14.76 0.80 14.19
C TYR A 67 -13.67 1.79 14.63
N SER A 68 -14.06 3.01 15.03
CA SER A 68 -13.09 4.02 15.47
C SER A 68 -12.37 3.58 16.75
N ARG A 69 -11.17 4.09 17.04
CA ARG A 69 -10.52 3.94 18.35
C ARG A 69 -9.66 5.18 18.59
N LEU A 70 -9.75 5.73 19.80
CA LEU A 70 -8.82 6.76 20.25
C LEU A 70 -7.83 6.13 21.23
N VAL A 71 -6.54 6.19 20.90
CA VAL A 71 -5.46 5.74 21.77
C VAL A 71 -4.60 6.94 22.09
N HIS A 72 -4.49 7.28 23.37
CA HIS A 72 -3.60 8.34 23.82
C HIS A 72 -2.15 7.83 23.89
N PRO A 73 -1.16 8.69 23.62
CA PRO A 73 0.24 8.33 23.79
C PRO A 73 0.50 7.82 25.21
N GLY A 74 1.27 6.74 25.33
CA GLY A 74 1.68 6.22 26.62
C GLY A 74 2.70 7.14 27.31
N SER A 75 2.98 6.89 28.59
CA SER A 75 3.94 7.68 29.39
C SER A 75 5.38 7.70 28.87
N LYS A 76 5.71 6.82 27.92
CA LYS A 76 7.02 6.75 27.25
C LYS A 76 7.03 7.42 25.87
N ALA A 77 5.96 8.11 25.49
CA ALA A 77 5.93 8.84 24.23
C ALA A 77 6.96 9.97 24.26
N PHE A 78 7.49 10.31 23.08
CA PHE A 78 8.40 11.43 22.94
C PHE A 78 7.66 12.74 23.24
N GLU A 79 8.29 13.63 24.00
CA GLU A 79 7.81 15.01 24.20
C GLU A 79 8.14 15.91 23.00
N SER A 80 9.07 15.47 22.15
CA SER A 80 9.45 16.14 20.90
C SER A 80 8.69 15.58 19.69
N GLU A 81 8.63 16.35 18.60
CA GLU A 81 8.14 15.93 17.28
C GLU A 81 9.31 15.59 16.33
N PRO A 82 9.92 14.39 16.41
CA PRO A 82 11.07 14.04 15.57
C PRO A 82 10.64 13.75 14.13
N ASN A 83 11.54 14.00 13.18
CA ASN A 83 11.34 13.57 11.80
C ASN A 83 11.16 12.05 11.71
N VAL A 84 10.11 11.61 11.01
CA VAL A 84 9.81 10.19 10.78
C VAL A 84 10.20 9.82 9.35
N VAL A 85 11.10 8.84 9.22
CA VAL A 85 11.52 8.31 7.93
C VAL A 85 11.12 6.84 7.84
N LEU A 86 10.22 6.52 6.92
CA LEU A 86 9.79 5.15 6.65
C LEU A 86 10.44 4.64 5.37
N VAL A 87 11.23 3.57 5.48
CA VAL A 87 11.87 2.89 4.35
C VAL A 87 11.16 1.56 4.10
N ILE A 88 10.51 1.44 2.95
CA ILE A 88 9.86 0.20 2.52
C ILE A 88 10.84 -0.58 1.65
N CYS A 89 11.30 -1.73 2.15
CA CYS A 89 12.23 -2.59 1.42
C CYS A 89 11.46 -3.53 0.46
N GLU A 90 11.56 -3.26 -0.85
CA GLU A 90 10.90 -4.05 -1.89
C GLU A 90 11.40 -5.51 -1.89
N SER A 91 10.46 -6.46 -1.90
CA SER A 91 10.74 -7.90 -1.95
C SER A 91 11.72 -8.41 -0.87
N PHE A 92 11.82 -7.70 0.25
CA PHE A 92 12.71 -8.04 1.36
C PHE A 92 12.08 -9.11 2.27
N SER A 93 12.78 -10.21 2.50
CA SER A 93 12.24 -11.37 3.24
C SER A 93 13.23 -11.87 4.29
N MET A 94 12.73 -12.18 5.48
CA MET A 94 13.53 -12.65 6.63
C MET A 94 14.47 -13.79 6.25
N TYR A 95 13.97 -14.88 5.63
CA TYR A 95 14.78 -16.06 5.30
C TYR A 95 15.94 -15.81 4.31
N LYS A 96 15.89 -14.70 3.55
CA LYS A 96 16.95 -14.31 2.60
C LYS A 96 17.98 -13.35 3.21
N SER A 97 17.73 -12.85 4.41
CA SER A 97 18.50 -11.78 5.04
C SER A 97 19.50 -12.33 6.06
N SER A 98 20.53 -11.55 6.38
CA SER A 98 21.51 -11.92 7.42
C SER A 98 20.87 -12.14 8.80
N MET A 99 19.78 -11.44 9.11
CA MET A 99 19.15 -11.54 10.44
C MET A 99 18.44 -12.88 10.68
N SER A 100 18.24 -13.72 9.65
CA SER A 100 17.78 -15.10 9.85
C SER A 100 18.91 -16.10 10.15
N GLY A 101 20.14 -15.62 10.36
CA GLY A 101 21.32 -16.48 10.45
C GLY A 101 21.74 -17.06 9.10
N ASN A 102 21.37 -16.41 7.99
CA ASN A 102 21.74 -16.88 6.66
C ASN A 102 23.28 -16.85 6.48
N PRO A 103 23.93 -17.99 6.17
CA PRO A 103 25.40 -18.06 6.05
C PRO A 103 26.01 -17.14 4.98
N LEU A 104 25.22 -16.76 3.97
CA LEU A 104 25.67 -15.84 2.92
C LEU A 104 25.90 -14.41 3.43
N ASN A 105 25.34 -14.08 4.59
CA ASN A 105 25.43 -12.75 5.19
C ASN A 105 25.12 -11.62 4.18
N SER A 106 23.98 -11.74 3.48
CA SER A 106 23.58 -10.89 2.35
C SER A 106 23.22 -9.45 2.73
N THR A 107 22.88 -9.17 4.00
CA THR A 107 22.41 -7.87 4.49
C THR A 107 23.07 -7.50 5.84
N PRO A 108 24.41 -7.41 5.91
CA PRO A 108 25.14 -7.28 7.18
C PRO A 108 24.85 -5.95 7.89
N TYR A 109 24.72 -4.86 7.13
CA TYR A 109 24.40 -3.55 7.69
C TYR A 109 22.97 -3.49 8.25
N PHE A 110 22.01 -4.14 7.58
CA PHE A 110 20.65 -4.24 8.10
C PHE A 110 20.62 -5.06 9.40
N ASN A 111 21.36 -6.17 9.44
CA ASN A 111 21.50 -6.97 10.66
C ASN A 111 22.11 -6.18 11.83
N ARG A 112 23.11 -5.33 11.54
CA ARG A 112 23.67 -4.42 12.54
C ARG A 112 22.62 -3.43 13.08
N MET A 113 21.83 -2.82 12.20
CA MET A 113 20.73 -1.93 12.64
C MET A 113 19.70 -2.65 13.52
N CYS A 114 19.41 -3.93 13.26
CA CYS A 114 18.52 -4.72 14.13
C CYS A 114 19.08 -4.88 15.55
N ASN A 115 20.40 -4.95 15.73
CA ASN A 115 21.04 -5.06 17.04
C ASN A 115 21.16 -3.70 17.78
N GLU A 116 21.17 -2.60 17.03
CA GLU A 116 21.27 -1.24 17.56
C GLU A 116 19.88 -0.59 17.81
N GLY A 117 18.80 -1.25 17.40
CA GLY A 117 17.43 -0.73 17.46
C GLY A 117 16.38 -1.73 17.94
N ILE A 118 15.12 -1.44 17.64
CA ILE A 118 14.00 -2.34 17.96
C ILE A 118 13.74 -3.24 16.75
N PHE A 119 13.98 -4.54 16.92
CA PHE A 119 13.73 -5.53 15.89
C PHE A 119 12.49 -6.38 16.20
N PHE A 120 11.61 -6.51 15.20
CA PHE A 120 10.40 -7.33 15.29
C PHE A 120 10.58 -8.64 14.53
N GLU A 121 10.93 -9.71 15.24
CA GLU A 121 11.13 -11.06 14.67
C GLU A 121 9.84 -11.71 14.13
N ARG A 122 8.68 -11.20 14.54
CA ARG A 122 7.35 -11.71 14.17
C ARG A 122 6.52 -10.66 13.44
N CYS A 123 7.14 -10.00 12.46
CA CYS A 123 6.50 -9.03 11.59
C CYS A 123 6.19 -9.66 10.22
N PHE A 124 4.91 -9.76 9.86
CA PHE A 124 4.45 -10.42 8.64
C PHE A 124 3.65 -9.46 7.76
N THR A 125 3.89 -9.50 6.46
CA THR A 125 3.04 -8.80 5.49
C THR A 125 1.66 -9.47 5.43
N PRO A 126 0.55 -8.70 5.36
CA PRO A 126 -0.79 -9.26 5.30
C PRO A 126 -1.10 -9.92 3.95
N SER A 127 -0.35 -9.58 2.89
CA SER A 127 -0.58 -10.11 1.55
C SER A 127 0.66 -10.02 0.67
N PHE A 128 0.58 -10.66 -0.50
CA PHE A 128 1.61 -10.59 -1.53
C PHE A 128 1.42 -9.36 -2.43
N GLY A 129 2.51 -8.93 -3.06
CA GLY A 129 2.51 -7.82 -4.02
C GLY A 129 2.67 -6.44 -3.38
N THR A 130 3.55 -5.63 -3.97
CA THR A 130 3.90 -4.28 -3.50
C THR A 130 2.67 -3.40 -3.30
N ALA A 131 1.69 -3.46 -4.21
CA ALA A 131 0.48 -2.63 -4.12
C ALA A 131 -0.32 -2.87 -2.84
N ARG A 132 -0.46 -4.14 -2.44
CA ARG A 132 -1.18 -4.52 -1.21
C ARG A 132 -0.39 -4.16 0.04
N GLY A 133 0.93 -4.37 0.00
CA GLY A 133 1.82 -4.02 1.10
C GLY A 133 1.79 -2.52 1.38
N VAL A 134 1.99 -1.70 0.36
CA VAL A 134 1.93 -0.23 0.49
C VAL A 134 0.52 0.24 0.88
N PHE A 135 -0.54 -0.35 0.31
CA PHE A 135 -1.92 -0.06 0.74
C PHE A 135 -2.09 -0.29 2.24
N ALA A 136 -1.66 -1.44 2.75
CA ALA A 136 -1.76 -1.76 4.17
C ALA A 136 -0.93 -0.84 5.05
N THR A 137 0.28 -0.49 4.61
CA THR A 137 1.15 0.45 5.33
C THR A 137 0.55 1.85 5.42
N ILE A 138 -0.09 2.35 4.36
CA ILE A 138 -0.62 3.72 4.31
C ILE A 138 -1.98 3.86 4.99
N THR A 139 -2.83 2.83 4.88
CA THR A 139 -4.20 2.86 5.40
C THR A 139 -4.32 2.24 6.79
N GLY A 140 -3.37 1.38 7.18
CA GLY A 140 -3.44 0.58 8.41
C GLY A 140 -4.37 -0.63 8.32
N ILE A 141 -4.92 -0.96 7.14
CA ILE A 141 -5.82 -2.10 6.94
C ILE A 141 -5.34 -3.00 5.78
N PRO A 142 -5.53 -4.32 5.86
CA PRO A 142 -5.11 -5.22 4.78
C PRO A 142 -5.96 -5.03 3.51
N ASP A 143 -5.35 -5.19 2.33
CA ASP A 143 -6.10 -5.30 1.08
C ASP A 143 -6.77 -6.67 0.98
N VAL A 144 -8.09 -6.70 1.20
CA VAL A 144 -8.93 -7.92 1.20
C VAL A 144 -9.59 -8.20 -0.15
N GLN A 145 -9.32 -7.41 -1.19
CA GLN A 145 -9.89 -7.68 -2.50
C GLN A 145 -9.32 -8.97 -3.10
N LEU A 146 -10.18 -9.78 -3.71
CA LEU A 146 -9.82 -11.09 -4.23
C LEU A 146 -9.29 -11.03 -5.67
N SER A 147 -9.90 -10.21 -6.53
CA SER A 147 -9.66 -10.21 -7.98
C SER A 147 -8.81 -9.05 -8.49
N LYS A 148 -8.82 -7.91 -7.80
CA LYS A 148 -8.05 -6.70 -8.14
C LYS A 148 -7.32 -6.20 -6.90
N PHE A 149 -6.30 -5.37 -7.11
CA PHE A 149 -5.70 -4.61 -6.02
C PHE A 149 -6.61 -3.42 -5.69
N SER A 150 -6.77 -3.12 -4.41
CA SER A 150 -7.59 -1.98 -3.96
C SER A 150 -7.11 -0.66 -4.56
N THR A 151 -5.81 -0.53 -4.85
CA THR A 151 -5.24 0.63 -5.54
C THR A 151 -5.81 0.84 -6.95
N ARG A 152 -6.33 -0.22 -7.59
CA ARG A 152 -6.91 -0.20 -8.95
C ARG A 152 -8.44 -0.18 -8.95
N ASN A 153 -9.08 -0.11 -7.79
CA ASN A 153 -10.52 0.02 -7.66
C ASN A 153 -10.87 1.47 -7.27
N GLU A 154 -11.61 2.18 -8.12
CA GLU A 154 -11.98 3.58 -7.89
C GLU A 154 -12.80 3.77 -6.59
N GLU A 155 -13.62 2.79 -6.23
CA GLU A 155 -14.42 2.81 -4.99
C GLU A 155 -13.56 2.58 -3.74
N SER A 156 -12.38 1.96 -3.89
CA SER A 156 -11.50 1.60 -2.78
C SER A 156 -10.21 2.41 -2.73
N VAL A 157 -9.92 3.22 -3.75
CA VAL A 157 -8.70 4.03 -3.80
C VAL A 157 -8.81 5.27 -2.91
N ASN A 158 -10.02 5.79 -2.68
CA ASN A 158 -10.27 6.88 -1.75
C ASN A 158 -10.40 6.32 -0.33
N GLN A 159 -9.37 6.47 0.49
CA GLN A 159 -9.29 5.88 1.84
C GLN A 159 -8.70 6.86 2.82
N ARG A 160 -9.11 6.72 4.09
CA ARG A 160 -8.38 7.35 5.19
C ARG A 160 -6.96 6.77 5.22
N THR A 161 -5.97 7.64 5.32
CA THR A 161 -4.59 7.27 5.62
C THR A 161 -4.25 7.61 7.06
N ILE A 162 -3.50 6.74 7.72
CA ILE A 162 -2.95 7.01 9.06
C ILE A 162 -1.92 8.14 9.04
N ILE A 163 -1.33 8.42 7.87
CA ILE A 163 -0.30 9.45 7.70
C ILE A 163 -0.90 10.86 7.85
N ASN A 164 -2.20 11.02 7.58
CA ASN A 164 -2.87 12.31 7.76
C ASN A 164 -3.01 12.72 9.22
N ASP A 165 -2.88 11.79 10.18
CA ASP A 165 -2.91 12.13 11.61
C ASP A 165 -1.64 12.90 12.04
N PHE A 166 -0.61 13.00 11.19
CA PHE A 166 0.60 13.80 11.40
C PHE A 166 0.41 15.23 10.88
N ASP A 167 -0.52 16.00 11.48
CA ASP A 167 -0.96 17.31 10.95
C ASP A 167 0.16 18.37 10.90
N SER A 168 1.08 18.38 11.87
CA SER A 168 2.21 19.34 11.94
C SER A 168 3.37 19.02 10.99
N TYR A 169 3.35 17.85 10.34
CA TYR A 169 4.45 17.36 9.53
C TYR A 169 4.28 17.68 8.05
N GLU A 170 5.37 18.12 7.43
CA GLU A 170 5.49 18.05 5.97
C GLU A 170 5.69 16.61 5.52
N LYS A 171 4.96 16.24 4.47
CA LYS A 171 4.84 14.85 4.03
C LYS A 171 5.51 14.68 2.68
N TYR A 172 6.47 13.77 2.62
CA TYR A 172 7.25 13.49 1.42
C TYR A 172 7.11 12.02 1.05
N TYR A 173 6.92 11.75 -0.24
CA TYR A 173 6.91 10.38 -0.77
C TYR A 173 7.90 10.28 -1.92
N PHE A 174 8.85 9.36 -1.79
CA PHE A 174 9.93 9.15 -2.76
C PHE A 174 9.76 7.78 -3.42
N ILE A 175 9.82 7.74 -4.74
CA ILE A 175 9.81 6.50 -5.51
C ILE A 175 10.73 6.63 -6.72
N GLY A 176 11.61 5.65 -6.94
CA GLY A 176 12.57 5.72 -8.05
C GLY A 176 11.92 5.60 -9.45
N GLY A 177 10.80 4.87 -9.55
CA GLY A 177 10.03 4.74 -10.78
C GLY A 177 8.85 5.72 -10.88
N ARG A 178 7.95 5.49 -11.83
CA ARG A 178 6.72 6.29 -12.02
C ARG A 178 5.64 5.85 -11.03
N SER A 179 5.05 6.79 -10.30
CA SER A 179 3.95 6.53 -9.34
C SER A 179 2.64 6.07 -9.98
N GLN A 180 2.53 6.15 -11.30
CA GLN A 180 1.36 5.69 -12.07
C GLN A 180 1.28 4.15 -12.14
N PHE A 181 2.39 3.44 -11.93
CA PHE A 181 2.39 1.98 -11.92
C PHE A 181 1.43 1.45 -10.84
N ASN A 182 0.56 0.50 -11.18
CA ASN A 182 -0.50 -0.05 -10.30
C ASN A 182 -1.41 1.01 -9.61
N ASN A 183 -1.51 2.22 -10.17
CA ASN A 183 -2.27 3.34 -9.62
C ASN A 183 -1.87 3.74 -8.18
N PHE A 184 -0.58 3.65 -7.85
CA PHE A 184 -0.08 4.17 -6.57
C PHE A 184 -0.41 5.65 -6.38
N LYS A 185 -0.35 6.44 -7.45
CA LYS A 185 -0.73 7.85 -7.44
C LYS A 185 -2.12 8.09 -6.84
N GLY A 186 -3.11 7.25 -7.16
CA GLY A 186 -4.44 7.34 -6.58
C GLY A 186 -4.40 7.17 -5.06
N LEU A 187 -3.71 6.14 -4.57
CA LEU A 187 -3.55 5.90 -3.13
C LEU A 187 -2.80 7.04 -2.43
N ILE A 188 -1.67 7.47 -2.98
CA ILE A 188 -0.84 8.56 -2.42
C ILE A 188 -1.60 9.89 -2.38
N SER A 189 -2.51 10.13 -3.33
CA SER A 189 -3.30 11.37 -3.38
C SER A 189 -4.24 11.56 -2.19
N ASN A 190 -4.50 10.51 -1.40
CA ASN A 190 -5.25 10.62 -0.14
C ASN A 190 -4.43 11.28 0.99
N ILE A 191 -3.10 11.40 0.82
CA ILE A 191 -2.23 12.03 1.81
C ILE A 191 -2.26 13.55 1.61
N ASN A 192 -2.68 14.26 2.65
CA ASN A 192 -2.84 15.71 2.64
C ASN A 192 -1.51 16.41 2.37
N LYS A 193 -1.47 17.27 1.34
CA LYS A 193 -0.31 18.12 0.98
C LYS A 193 0.99 17.32 0.77
N VAL A 194 0.92 16.09 0.27
CA VAL A 194 2.12 15.26 0.04
C VAL A 194 2.98 15.79 -1.13
N HIS A 195 4.27 15.93 -0.89
CA HIS A 195 5.27 16.19 -1.91
C HIS A 195 5.74 14.86 -2.52
N LEU A 196 5.21 14.54 -3.71
CA LEU A 196 5.57 13.35 -4.46
C LEU A 196 6.84 13.57 -5.30
N PHE A 197 7.88 12.79 -5.04
CA PHE A 197 9.10 12.68 -5.84
C PHE A 197 9.11 11.35 -6.57
N GLU A 198 9.15 11.42 -7.90
CA GLU A 198 9.10 10.26 -8.80
C GLU A 198 10.07 10.45 -9.96
N GLU A 199 10.21 9.42 -10.81
CA GLU A 199 11.01 9.48 -12.03
C GLU A 199 10.79 10.79 -12.81
N GLY A 200 11.89 11.47 -13.17
CA GLY A 200 11.88 12.78 -13.81
C GLY A 200 12.07 13.98 -12.85
N LYS A 201 11.88 13.80 -11.53
CA LYS A 201 12.21 14.83 -10.53
C LYS A 201 13.62 14.71 -9.95
N TYR A 202 14.24 13.55 -10.12
CA TYR A 202 15.62 13.31 -9.68
C TYR A 202 16.61 13.74 -10.76
N LYS A 203 17.66 14.45 -10.36
CA LYS A 203 18.83 14.70 -11.20
C LYS A 203 19.87 13.65 -10.85
N ALA A 204 20.44 12.98 -11.85
CA ALA A 204 21.61 12.16 -11.63
C ALA A 204 22.73 13.07 -11.06
N PRO A 205 23.45 12.63 -10.01
CA PRO A 205 24.67 13.34 -9.62
C PRO A 205 25.61 13.35 -10.84
N VAL A 206 26.12 14.54 -11.16
CA VAL A 206 27.12 14.75 -12.21
C VAL A 206 28.46 14.21 -11.73
#